data_AF-A0A1Q5QU38-F1
#
_entry.id   AF-A0A1Q5QU38-F1
#
_cell.length_a   1.000
_cell.length_b   1.000
_cell.length_c   1.000
_cell.angle_alpha   90.00
_cell.angle_beta   90.00
_cell.angle_gamma   90.00
#
_symmetry.space_group_name_H-M   'P 1'
#
loop_
_entity.id
_entity.type
_entity.pdbx_description
1 polymer ?
#
loop_
_entity_poly.entity_id
_entity_poly.type
_entity_poly.pdbx_seq_one_letter_code
_entity_poly.pdbx_strand_id
1 'polypeptide(L)'
;MVYQSNSAGRIAYKAQAGLGQVAAGGAGATVLPISGGPGAKLSKAATESQTIRNDGMSIRGRHGTQKTSSSYNAEMWLGSHDAILEAIMRGTWDATAFSKTQADFTSLTTVADGFVFGNGSPIDMGFKVGDIIRAAGLPDAGNNNRNVRISALSPNKITVPETLIVNAAPDTNCTLARPGKRLTNPAALVRRYFGLEEFESDIGKATVLDDFVWGTGKFSMAPNGIITFDPGGIGTGKIRPLDAAYFTNPAAVPGTPFAVVDATIRLGGVDLVELTSFDVSLDIQPTAPDTFGSGNIKYSPDVFTGPLRVGLNLTMLRKDLQLLADFVSETQYSLNILAVDNMSEPKDFMSITVPNFTLGGVDPSALSKQGGGRTQTITIPP
;
A
#
# COMPACT_ATOMS: atom_id res chain seq x y z
N MET A 1 24.03 29.54 -16.75
CA MET A 1 23.93 28.41 -15.81
C MET A 1 22.48 28.34 -15.39
N VAL A 2 21.78 27.26 -15.72
CA VAL A 2 20.37 27.08 -15.35
C VAL A 2 20.36 26.38 -13.99
N TYR A 3 19.59 26.94 -13.05
CA TYR A 3 19.34 26.31 -11.75
C TYR A 3 18.03 25.53 -11.82
N GLN A 4 17.93 24.50 -11.00
CA GLN A 4 16.76 23.62 -10.94
C GLN A 4 15.71 24.17 -9.99
N SER A 5 14.44 24.17 -10.43
CA SER A 5 13.30 24.53 -9.60
C SER A 5 12.81 23.33 -8.79
N ASN A 6 12.28 23.56 -7.58
CA ASN A 6 11.76 22.50 -6.70
C ASN A 6 10.58 21.71 -7.30
N SER A 7 9.86 22.27 -8.27
CA SER A 7 8.69 21.66 -8.92
C SER A 7 8.97 21.07 -10.30
N ALA A 8 10.15 21.34 -10.88
CA ALA A 8 10.47 21.01 -12.26
C ALA A 8 11.14 19.63 -12.37
N GLY A 9 10.50 18.61 -11.81
CA GLY A 9 11.04 17.26 -11.75
C GLY A 9 10.00 16.19 -12.00
N ARG A 10 10.46 15.00 -12.39
CA ARG A 10 9.61 13.82 -12.58
C ARG A 10 10.30 12.58 -12.04
N ILE A 11 9.52 11.73 -11.37
CA ILE A 11 9.96 10.42 -10.91
C ILE A 11 9.34 9.35 -11.78
N ALA A 12 10.15 8.47 -12.36
CA ALA A 12 9.68 7.35 -13.16
C ALA A 12 10.36 6.05 -12.74
N TYR A 13 9.63 4.94 -12.74
CA TYR A 13 10.17 3.64 -12.36
C TYR A 13 9.75 2.54 -13.32
N LYS A 14 10.58 1.50 -13.39
CA LYS A 14 10.31 0.32 -14.20
C LYS A 14 10.92 -0.93 -13.56
N ALA A 15 10.17 -2.03 -13.56
CA ALA A 15 10.68 -3.30 -13.07
C ALA A 15 11.86 -3.81 -13.93
N GLN A 16 12.86 -4.37 -13.28
CA GLN A 16 14.00 -5.05 -13.92
C GLN A 16 13.69 -6.52 -14.16
N ALA A 17 14.36 -7.12 -15.15
CA ALA A 17 14.30 -8.57 -15.38
C ALA A 17 14.96 -9.37 -14.24
N GLY A 18 15.85 -8.75 -13.47
CA GLY A 18 16.53 -9.36 -12.33
C GLY A 18 17.62 -8.46 -11.75
N LEU A 19 18.32 -8.97 -10.74
CA LEU A 19 19.45 -8.29 -10.11
C LEU A 19 20.60 -8.10 -11.10
N GLY A 20 21.24 -6.94 -11.05
CA GLY A 20 22.38 -6.56 -11.88
C GLY A 20 22.00 -6.15 -13.30
N GLN A 21 20.76 -6.43 -13.72
CA GLN A 21 20.21 -6.04 -15.02
C GLN A 21 19.59 -4.65 -14.92
N VAL A 22 20.04 -3.71 -15.73
CA VAL A 22 19.43 -2.37 -15.78
C VAL A 22 18.03 -2.47 -16.38
N ALA A 23 17.05 -1.76 -15.82
CA ALA A 23 15.71 -1.69 -16.39
C ALA A 23 15.80 -1.15 -17.82
N ALA A 24 15.17 -1.79 -18.80
CA ALA A 24 15.28 -1.34 -20.19
C ALA A 24 14.80 0.12 -20.33
N GLY A 25 15.70 1.00 -20.78
CA GLY A 25 15.40 2.41 -21.04
C GLY A 25 14.35 2.62 -22.14
N GLY A 26 13.96 3.87 -22.36
CA GLY A 26 12.94 4.23 -23.34
C GLY A 26 11.51 4.14 -22.78
N ALA A 27 10.61 3.43 -23.46
CA ALA A 27 9.19 3.34 -23.12
C ALA A 27 8.87 2.27 -22.06
N GLY A 28 7.66 2.34 -21.48
CA GLY A 28 7.13 1.33 -20.55
C GLY A 28 7.56 1.49 -19.09
N ALA A 29 8.13 2.64 -18.73
CA ALA A 29 8.23 3.07 -17.33
C ALA A 29 6.92 3.75 -16.91
N THR A 30 6.64 3.78 -15.61
CA THR A 30 5.48 4.45 -15.03
C THR A 30 5.94 5.67 -14.25
N VAL A 31 5.22 6.78 -14.38
CA VAL A 31 5.45 7.98 -13.56
C VAL A 31 4.87 7.75 -12.17
N LEU A 32 5.67 7.97 -11.14
CA LEU A 32 5.18 8.04 -9.76
C LEU A 32 4.59 9.43 -9.55
N PRO A 33 3.28 9.57 -9.29
CA PRO A 33 2.72 10.85 -8.90
C PRO A 33 3.22 11.23 -7.51
N ILE A 34 3.98 12.32 -7.42
CA ILE A 34 4.55 12.79 -6.16
C ILE A 34 3.90 14.09 -5.70
N SER A 35 3.70 14.21 -4.39
CA SER A 35 3.39 15.45 -3.69
C SER A 35 4.62 16.05 -2.99
N GLY A 36 5.79 15.38 -3.11
CA GLY A 36 7.08 15.84 -2.64
C GLY A 36 7.96 14.71 -2.12
N GLY A 37 8.80 15.05 -1.15
CA GLY A 37 9.61 14.09 -0.40
C GLY A 37 11.11 14.23 -0.63
N PRO A 38 11.93 13.49 0.14
CA PRO A 38 13.39 13.63 0.13
C PRO A 38 14.11 13.18 -1.15
N GLY A 39 13.44 12.45 -2.04
CA GLY A 39 14.01 11.98 -3.30
C GLY A 39 15.14 10.95 -3.14
N ALA A 40 15.85 10.71 -4.23
CA ALA A 40 16.96 9.77 -4.27
C ALA A 40 18.20 10.31 -3.54
N LYS A 41 18.79 9.47 -2.70
CA LYS A 41 19.99 9.80 -1.93
C LYS A 41 21.08 8.77 -2.17
N LEU A 42 22.31 9.26 -2.34
CA LEU A 42 23.52 8.48 -2.30
C LEU A 42 24.26 8.76 -0.98
N SER A 43 24.57 7.71 -0.24
CA SER A 43 25.46 7.78 0.92
C SER A 43 26.70 6.93 0.69
N LYS A 44 27.81 7.29 1.35
CA LYS A 44 29.06 6.53 1.33
C LYS A 44 29.58 6.39 2.73
N ALA A 45 30.02 5.18 3.11
CA ALA A 45 30.78 5.01 4.34
C ALA A 45 32.07 5.84 4.31
N ALA A 46 32.52 6.33 5.46
CA ALA A 46 33.81 7.02 5.59
C ALA A 46 34.79 6.14 6.35
N THR A 47 36.04 6.11 5.91
CA THR A 47 37.14 5.42 6.58
C THR A 47 38.24 6.41 6.85
N GLU A 48 38.50 6.68 8.13
CA GLU A 48 39.54 7.60 8.57
C GLU A 48 40.82 6.85 8.94
N SER A 49 41.96 7.47 8.66
CA SER A 49 43.24 6.96 9.11
C SER A 49 43.43 7.30 10.58
N GLN A 50 43.75 6.29 11.40
CA GLN A 50 44.09 6.46 12.81
C GLN A 50 45.59 6.73 13.03
N THR A 51 46.35 6.98 11.95
CA THR A 51 47.78 7.24 12.03
C THR A 51 48.03 8.61 12.65
N ILE A 52 48.69 8.63 13.82
CA ILE A 52 49.16 9.85 14.44
C ILE A 52 50.38 10.33 13.66
N ARG A 53 50.25 11.48 12.99
CA ARG A 53 51.38 12.13 12.32
C ARG A 53 52.11 13.03 13.31
N ASN A 54 53.44 13.06 13.19
CA ASN A 54 54.29 13.91 14.03
C ASN A 54 54.04 15.42 13.82
N ASP A 55 53.38 15.80 12.72
CA ASP A 55 52.96 17.18 12.42
C ASP A 55 51.59 17.54 13.05
N GLY A 56 50.94 16.62 13.77
CA GLY A 56 49.67 16.84 14.44
C GLY A 56 48.45 16.88 13.51
N MET A 57 48.62 16.60 12.21
CA MET A 57 47.51 16.55 11.24
C MET A 57 46.97 15.13 11.06
N SER A 58 45.71 15.01 10.63
CA SER A 58 45.12 13.73 10.21
C SER A 58 45.33 13.50 8.71
N ILE A 59 45.48 12.23 8.32
CA ILE A 59 45.50 11.86 6.89
C ILE A 59 44.05 11.88 6.38
N ARG A 60 43.86 12.39 5.17
CA ARG A 60 42.55 12.43 4.50
C ARG A 60 41.87 11.04 4.54
N GLY A 61 40.64 11.01 5.04
CA GLY A 61 39.78 9.82 4.99
C GLY A 61 39.39 9.42 3.56
N ARG A 62 39.07 8.14 3.37
CA ARG A 62 38.59 7.58 2.10
C ARG A 62 37.11 7.23 2.19
N HIS A 63 36.44 7.19 1.03
CA HIS A 63 35.09 6.67 0.95
C HIS A 63 35.10 5.13 0.83
N GLY A 64 34.22 4.49 1.57
CA GLY A 64 33.90 3.07 1.48
C GLY A 64 32.68 2.83 0.58
N THR A 65 31.89 1.83 0.96
CA THR A 65 30.73 1.35 0.21
C THR A 65 29.65 2.42 0.02
N GLN A 66 29.03 2.39 -1.15
CA GLN A 66 27.93 3.22 -1.61
C GLN A 66 26.61 2.56 -1.25
N LYS A 67 25.64 3.35 -0.79
CA LYS A 67 24.25 2.93 -0.60
C LYS A 67 23.31 3.96 -1.21
N THR A 68 22.24 3.47 -1.81
CA THR A 68 21.17 4.33 -2.31
C THR A 68 19.91 4.10 -1.51
N SER A 69 19.20 5.18 -1.21
CA SER A 69 17.90 5.15 -0.56
C SER A 69 16.99 6.17 -1.22
N SER A 70 15.70 5.89 -1.28
CA SER A 70 14.73 6.88 -1.74
C SER A 70 13.43 6.78 -0.96
N SER A 71 12.77 7.92 -0.81
CA SER A 71 11.44 8.05 -0.19
C SER A 71 10.71 9.21 -0.85
N TYR A 72 9.43 9.01 -1.16
CA TYR A 72 8.57 9.99 -1.80
C TYR A 72 7.28 10.14 -1.01
N ASN A 73 6.68 11.33 -1.10
CA ASN A 73 5.32 11.55 -0.67
C ASN A 73 4.41 11.48 -1.90
N ALA A 74 3.31 10.75 -1.81
CA ALA A 74 2.35 10.61 -2.89
C ALA A 74 0.91 10.56 -2.38
N GLU A 75 -0.01 10.97 -3.25
CA GLU A 75 -1.45 10.88 -3.01
C GLU A 75 -1.97 9.57 -3.61
N MET A 76 -2.85 8.87 -2.90
CA MET A 76 -3.36 7.59 -3.34
C MET A 76 -4.55 7.78 -4.29
N TRP A 77 -4.41 7.28 -5.52
CA TRP A 77 -5.52 7.08 -6.45
C TRP A 77 -5.47 5.70 -7.11
N LEU A 78 -6.54 5.31 -7.80
CA LEU A 78 -6.64 3.98 -8.40
C LEU A 78 -5.49 3.69 -9.40
N GLY A 79 -4.77 2.58 -9.20
CA GLY A 79 -3.72 2.12 -10.10
C GLY A 79 -2.36 2.82 -9.95
N SER A 80 -2.26 3.92 -9.19
CA SER A 80 -1.05 4.75 -9.07
C SER A 80 0.17 4.02 -8.51
N HIS A 81 -0.06 3.08 -7.58
CA HIS A 81 0.99 2.46 -6.78
C HIS A 81 1.03 0.93 -6.92
N ASP A 82 0.34 0.34 -7.90
CA ASP A 82 0.13 -1.11 -8.01
C ASP A 82 1.43 -1.90 -7.98
N ALA A 83 2.43 -1.52 -8.79
CA ALA A 83 3.71 -2.22 -8.87
C ALA A 83 4.57 -2.05 -7.60
N ILE A 84 4.42 -0.93 -6.90
CA ILE A 84 5.10 -0.66 -5.63
C ILE A 84 4.48 -1.54 -4.52
N LEU A 85 3.14 -1.60 -4.48
CA LEU A 85 2.42 -2.48 -3.57
C LEU A 85 2.73 -3.96 -3.84
N GLU A 86 2.81 -4.40 -5.10
CA GLU A 86 3.27 -5.76 -5.43
C GLU A 86 4.68 -6.05 -4.90
N ALA A 87 5.59 -5.08 -4.99
CA ALA A 87 6.96 -5.22 -4.53
C ALA A 87 7.03 -5.36 -3.01
N ILE A 88 6.31 -4.51 -2.26
CA ILE A 88 6.28 -4.53 -0.80
C ILE A 88 5.56 -5.78 -0.28
N MET A 89 4.38 -6.09 -0.84
CA MET A 89 3.60 -7.28 -0.46
C MET A 89 4.25 -8.58 -0.95
N ARG A 90 5.24 -8.51 -1.86
CA ARG A 90 5.90 -9.65 -2.51
C ARG A 90 4.91 -10.63 -3.15
N GLY A 91 3.77 -10.11 -3.61
CA GLY A 91 2.69 -10.83 -4.27
C GLY A 91 2.51 -10.39 -5.72
N THR A 92 1.46 -10.85 -6.36
CA THR A 92 1.07 -10.44 -7.72
C THR A 92 -0.41 -10.15 -7.71
N TRP A 93 -0.83 -9.05 -8.34
CA TRP A 93 -2.24 -8.75 -8.54
C TRP A 93 -2.90 -9.84 -9.37
N ASP A 94 -4.11 -10.25 -8.98
CA ASP A 94 -4.92 -11.18 -9.77
C ASP A 94 -5.05 -10.68 -11.21
N ALA A 95 -4.75 -11.55 -12.18
CA ALA A 95 -4.73 -11.20 -13.59
C ALA A 95 -6.12 -11.21 -14.25
N THR A 96 -7.08 -11.94 -13.67
CA THR A 96 -8.43 -12.11 -14.20
C THR A 96 -9.48 -11.62 -13.21
N ALA A 97 -10.56 -11.02 -13.73
CA ALA A 97 -11.73 -10.70 -12.93
C ALA A 97 -12.35 -11.99 -12.38
N PHE A 98 -12.60 -12.02 -11.08
CA PHE A 98 -13.21 -13.15 -10.42
C PHE A 98 -14.73 -13.00 -10.49
N SER A 99 -15.41 -13.96 -11.12
CA SER A 99 -16.87 -13.94 -11.27
C SER A 99 -17.44 -15.34 -11.13
N LYS A 100 -18.61 -15.42 -10.50
CA LYS A 100 -19.40 -16.62 -10.30
C LYS A 100 -20.81 -16.39 -10.79
N THR A 101 -21.42 -17.42 -11.36
CA THR A 101 -22.76 -17.34 -11.94
C THR A 101 -23.66 -18.42 -11.35
N GLN A 102 -24.93 -18.42 -11.74
CA GLN A 102 -25.88 -19.48 -11.37
C GLN A 102 -25.38 -20.89 -11.72
N ALA A 103 -24.43 -21.05 -12.65
CA ALA A 103 -23.82 -22.34 -12.93
C ALA A 103 -23.01 -22.87 -11.73
N ASP A 104 -22.45 -21.99 -10.91
CA ASP A 104 -21.69 -22.34 -9.70
C ASP A 104 -22.63 -22.55 -8.50
N PHE A 105 -23.61 -21.66 -8.29
CA PHE A 105 -24.41 -21.60 -7.06
C PHE A 105 -25.90 -21.95 -7.22
N THR A 106 -26.34 -22.36 -8.41
CA THR A 106 -27.73 -22.70 -8.80
C THR A 106 -28.72 -21.53 -8.77
N SER A 107 -28.79 -20.79 -7.66
CA SER A 107 -29.60 -19.58 -7.50
C SER A 107 -29.05 -18.68 -6.39
N LEU A 108 -29.46 -17.41 -6.41
CA LEU A 108 -29.11 -16.42 -5.40
C LEU A 108 -30.38 -15.80 -4.81
N THR A 109 -30.50 -15.75 -3.48
CA THR A 109 -31.58 -15.05 -2.78
C THR A 109 -30.96 -13.87 -2.02
N THR A 110 -31.47 -12.66 -2.22
CA THR A 110 -31.04 -11.49 -1.46
C THR A 110 -31.82 -11.37 -0.15
N VAL A 111 -31.10 -11.32 0.95
CA VAL A 111 -31.63 -11.01 2.28
C VAL A 111 -31.03 -9.67 2.74
N ALA A 112 -31.59 -9.08 3.79
CA ALA A 112 -31.21 -7.72 4.19
C ALA A 112 -29.72 -7.57 4.52
N ASP A 113 -29.10 -8.64 5.01
CA ASP A 113 -27.70 -8.72 5.46
C ASP A 113 -26.81 -9.56 4.52
N GLY A 114 -27.24 -9.83 3.28
CA GLY A 114 -26.38 -10.45 2.28
C GLY A 114 -27.05 -11.38 1.28
N PHE A 115 -26.29 -12.37 0.81
CA PHE A 115 -26.68 -13.26 -0.28
C PHE A 115 -26.67 -14.71 0.18
N VAL A 116 -27.78 -15.42 -0.03
CA VAL A 116 -27.92 -16.84 0.24
C VAL A 116 -27.87 -17.62 -1.07
N PHE A 117 -27.02 -18.63 -1.13
CA PHE A 117 -26.80 -19.45 -2.32
C PHE A 117 -27.74 -20.66 -2.26
N GLY A 118 -28.36 -21.01 -3.38
CA GLY A 118 -29.21 -22.20 -3.50
C GLY A 118 -28.42 -23.50 -3.38
N ASN A 119 -27.17 -23.50 -3.85
CA ASN A 119 -26.21 -24.58 -3.68
C ASN A 119 -24.78 -24.03 -3.75
N GLY A 120 -23.80 -24.86 -3.39
CA GLY A 120 -22.38 -24.54 -3.47
C GLY A 120 -21.93 -23.59 -2.35
N SER A 121 -20.64 -23.66 -2.04
CA SER A 121 -20.04 -22.91 -0.94
C SER A 121 -19.28 -21.70 -1.45
N PRO A 122 -19.61 -20.47 -0.97
CA PRO A 122 -18.87 -19.28 -1.38
C PRO A 122 -17.40 -19.36 -0.95
N ILE A 123 -17.09 -20.07 0.14
CA ILE A 123 -15.72 -20.28 0.63
C ILE A 123 -14.92 -21.11 -0.39
N ASP A 124 -15.51 -22.21 -0.86
CA ASP A 124 -14.89 -23.14 -1.82
C ASP A 124 -14.82 -22.54 -3.22
N MET A 125 -15.77 -21.66 -3.57
CA MET A 125 -15.75 -20.88 -4.79
C MET A 125 -14.63 -19.83 -4.83
N GLY A 126 -14.01 -19.51 -3.69
CA GLY A 126 -12.83 -18.64 -3.60
C GLY A 126 -13.10 -17.22 -3.10
N PHE A 127 -14.34 -16.90 -2.67
CA PHE A 127 -14.62 -15.66 -1.97
C PHE A 127 -13.88 -15.64 -0.62
N LYS A 128 -13.47 -14.44 -0.18
CA LYS A 128 -12.80 -14.22 1.10
C LYS A 128 -13.43 -13.04 1.84
N VAL A 129 -13.37 -13.09 3.17
CA VAL A 129 -13.75 -11.93 4.01
C VAL A 129 -12.86 -10.74 3.66
N GLY A 130 -13.48 -9.57 3.50
CA GLY A 130 -12.82 -8.34 3.05
C GLY A 130 -12.84 -8.11 1.53
N ASP A 131 -13.20 -9.11 0.72
CA ASP A 131 -13.45 -8.91 -0.71
C ASP A 131 -14.63 -7.93 -0.89
N ILE A 132 -14.54 -7.07 -1.91
CA ILE A 132 -15.66 -6.26 -2.39
C ILE A 132 -16.30 -7.00 -3.56
N ILE A 133 -17.61 -7.20 -3.52
CA ILE A 133 -18.37 -7.92 -4.54
C ILE A 133 -19.47 -7.03 -5.13
N ARG A 134 -19.89 -7.37 -6.34
CA ARG A 134 -21.02 -6.78 -7.06
C ARG A 134 -21.91 -7.87 -7.60
N ALA A 135 -23.21 -7.73 -7.35
CA ALA A 135 -24.21 -8.56 -8.00
C ALA A 135 -24.66 -7.92 -9.32
N ALA A 136 -25.03 -8.75 -10.29
CA ALA A 136 -25.72 -8.33 -11.51
C ALA A 136 -26.83 -9.33 -11.87
N GLY A 137 -27.85 -8.88 -12.60
CA GLY A 137 -28.98 -9.71 -13.03
C GLY A 137 -30.04 -9.96 -11.96
N LEU A 138 -29.99 -9.29 -10.81
CA LEU A 138 -31.02 -9.37 -9.78
C LEU A 138 -32.26 -8.53 -10.17
N PRO A 139 -33.49 -8.96 -9.80
CA PRO A 139 -34.71 -8.22 -10.11
C PRO A 139 -34.76 -6.85 -9.43
N ASP A 140 -34.20 -6.73 -8.22
CA ASP A 140 -34.08 -5.46 -7.52
C ASP A 140 -32.90 -4.64 -8.03
N ALA A 141 -33.20 -3.67 -8.90
CA ALA A 141 -32.20 -2.81 -9.53
C ALA A 141 -31.21 -2.17 -8.52
N GLY A 142 -31.66 -1.81 -7.32
CA GLY A 142 -30.84 -1.19 -6.28
C GLY A 142 -29.74 -2.09 -5.67
N ASN A 143 -29.81 -3.40 -5.87
CA ASN A 143 -28.76 -4.34 -5.45
C ASN A 143 -27.70 -4.57 -6.54
N ASN A 144 -27.99 -4.20 -7.79
CA ASN A 144 -27.10 -4.45 -8.92
C ASN A 144 -26.00 -3.38 -9.01
N ASN A 145 -24.79 -3.79 -9.43
CA ASN A 145 -23.61 -2.92 -9.63
C ASN A 145 -23.12 -2.15 -8.40
N ARG A 146 -23.72 -2.37 -7.23
CA ARG A 146 -23.33 -1.75 -5.97
C ARG A 146 -22.14 -2.49 -5.36
N ASN A 147 -21.13 -1.75 -4.91
CA ASN A 147 -20.04 -2.30 -4.11
C ASN A 147 -20.57 -2.72 -2.74
N VAL A 148 -20.42 -3.99 -2.39
CA VAL A 148 -20.72 -4.50 -1.04
C VAL A 148 -19.57 -5.33 -0.51
N ARG A 149 -19.32 -5.24 0.80
CA ARG A 149 -18.14 -5.81 1.44
C ARG A 149 -18.49 -7.11 2.14
N ILE A 150 -17.70 -8.15 1.92
CA ILE A 150 -17.89 -9.41 2.66
C ILE A 150 -17.40 -9.23 4.10
N SER A 151 -18.30 -9.30 5.08
CA SER A 151 -17.97 -9.29 6.51
C SER A 151 -17.83 -10.69 7.11
N ALA A 152 -18.62 -11.65 6.63
CA ALA A 152 -18.52 -13.04 7.04
C ALA A 152 -18.93 -13.98 5.90
N LEU A 153 -18.40 -15.21 5.94
CA LEU A 153 -18.72 -16.28 5.01
C LEU A 153 -19.18 -17.51 5.80
N SER A 154 -20.26 -18.13 5.34
CA SER A 154 -20.70 -19.45 5.77
C SER A 154 -20.80 -20.39 4.56
N PRO A 155 -21.03 -21.70 4.75
CA PRO A 155 -21.12 -22.64 3.64
C PRO A 155 -22.20 -22.35 2.59
N ASN A 156 -23.19 -21.50 2.88
CA ASN A 156 -24.26 -21.17 1.94
C ASN A 156 -24.63 -19.67 1.92
N LYS A 157 -23.92 -18.81 2.66
CA LYS A 157 -24.25 -17.38 2.77
C LYS A 157 -23.01 -16.51 2.76
N ILE A 158 -23.11 -15.41 2.02
CA ILE A 158 -22.22 -14.27 2.14
C ILE A 158 -22.95 -13.24 3.00
N THR A 159 -22.33 -12.83 4.11
CA THR A 159 -22.84 -11.76 4.96
C THR A 159 -22.12 -10.47 4.61
N VAL A 160 -22.88 -9.38 4.48
CA VAL A 160 -22.39 -8.05 4.20
C VAL A 160 -22.96 -7.08 5.23
N PRO A 161 -22.22 -6.02 5.61
CA PRO A 161 -22.74 -5.02 6.53
C PRO A 161 -23.68 -4.02 5.85
N GLU A 162 -23.58 -3.87 4.52
CA GLU A 162 -24.49 -3.01 3.78
C GLU A 162 -25.91 -3.57 3.74
N THR A 163 -26.92 -2.73 3.98
CA THR A 163 -28.33 -3.19 3.86
C THR A 163 -28.70 -3.38 2.39
N LEU A 164 -29.14 -4.60 2.04
CA LEU A 164 -29.66 -4.96 0.72
C LEU A 164 -31.19 -4.92 0.68
N ILE A 165 -31.75 -4.75 -0.53
CA ILE A 165 -33.19 -4.93 -0.77
C ILE A 165 -33.49 -6.43 -0.75
N VAL A 166 -34.44 -6.84 0.08
CA VAL A 166 -34.82 -8.25 0.25
C VAL A 166 -35.60 -8.72 -0.96
N ASN A 167 -35.12 -9.79 -1.60
CA ASN A 167 -35.87 -10.59 -2.55
C ASN A 167 -36.15 -11.94 -1.91
N ALA A 168 -37.41 -12.22 -1.57
CA ALA A 168 -37.79 -13.49 -0.96
C ALA A 168 -37.90 -14.66 -1.97
N ALA A 169 -37.31 -14.52 -3.16
CA ALA A 169 -37.29 -15.53 -4.21
C ALA A 169 -35.84 -15.89 -4.63
N PRO A 170 -35.58 -17.15 -5.02
CA PRO A 170 -34.29 -17.54 -5.59
C PRO A 170 -34.18 -17.11 -7.05
N ASP A 171 -33.19 -16.28 -7.35
CA ASP A 171 -32.90 -15.80 -8.70
C ASP A 171 -31.93 -16.74 -9.42
N THR A 172 -32.29 -17.21 -10.62
CA THR A 172 -31.49 -18.16 -11.43
C THR A 172 -30.80 -17.51 -12.62
N ASN A 173 -30.83 -16.18 -12.74
CA ASN A 173 -30.18 -15.45 -13.82
C ASN A 173 -29.35 -14.27 -13.26
N CYS A 174 -28.40 -14.59 -12.39
CA CYS A 174 -27.60 -13.60 -11.69
C CYS A 174 -26.13 -13.99 -11.66
N THR A 175 -25.28 -12.98 -11.47
CA THR A 175 -23.85 -13.15 -11.31
C THR A 175 -23.37 -12.41 -10.07
N LEU A 176 -22.29 -12.93 -9.48
CA LEU A 176 -21.61 -12.31 -8.37
C LEU A 176 -20.12 -12.24 -8.70
N ALA A 177 -19.62 -11.03 -8.86
CA ALA A 177 -18.24 -10.77 -9.23
C ALA A 177 -17.51 -10.01 -8.14
N ARG A 178 -16.21 -10.29 -7.98
CA ARG A 178 -15.28 -9.42 -7.27
C ARG A 178 -14.67 -8.47 -8.31
N PRO A 179 -15.17 -7.22 -8.43
CA PRO A 179 -14.56 -6.23 -9.32
C PRO A 179 -13.11 -5.95 -8.93
N GLY A 180 -12.31 -5.53 -9.91
CA GLY A 180 -10.92 -5.14 -9.71
C GLY A 180 -9.96 -6.33 -9.54
N LYS A 181 -8.78 -6.02 -9.02
CA LYS A 181 -7.71 -6.98 -8.77
C LYS A 181 -7.47 -7.10 -7.28
N ARG A 182 -7.05 -8.28 -6.82
CA ARG A 182 -6.67 -8.51 -5.43
C ARG A 182 -5.18 -8.80 -5.36
N LEU A 183 -4.53 -8.23 -4.35
CA LEU A 183 -3.15 -8.51 -3.97
C LEU A 183 -3.15 -9.08 -2.55
N THR A 184 -2.40 -10.15 -2.35
CA THR A 184 -2.19 -10.76 -1.05
C THR A 184 -0.70 -10.99 -0.85
N ASN A 185 -0.25 -11.09 0.40
CA ASN A 185 1.08 -11.63 0.67
C ASN A 185 1.02 -13.15 0.47
N PRO A 186 1.72 -13.71 -0.54
CA PRO A 186 1.59 -15.12 -0.88
C PRO A 186 2.53 -15.99 -0.04
N ALA A 187 2.29 -17.30 -0.02
CA ALA A 187 3.24 -18.26 0.54
C ALA A 187 4.57 -18.29 -0.24
N ALA A 188 4.52 -18.12 -1.57
CA ALA A 188 5.69 -18.04 -2.44
C ALA A 188 5.99 -16.57 -2.77
N LEU A 189 6.95 -15.99 -2.05
CA LEU A 189 7.30 -14.57 -2.14
C LEU A 189 7.99 -14.25 -3.47
N VAL A 190 7.52 -13.22 -4.16
CA VAL A 190 8.10 -12.73 -5.42
C VAL A 190 8.92 -11.47 -5.15
N ARG A 191 10.23 -11.56 -5.40
CA ARG A 191 11.15 -10.43 -5.28
C ARG A 191 11.24 -9.67 -6.59
N ARG A 192 11.17 -8.33 -6.52
CA ARG A 192 11.25 -7.43 -7.67
C ARG A 192 12.33 -6.38 -7.45
N TYR A 193 13.06 -6.07 -8.51
CA TYR A 193 14.01 -4.98 -8.56
C TYR A 193 13.51 -3.93 -9.55
N PHE A 194 13.86 -2.68 -9.34
CA PHE A 194 13.40 -1.56 -10.13
C PHE A 194 14.57 -0.67 -10.55
N GLY A 195 14.48 -0.15 -11.76
CA GLY A 195 15.19 1.06 -12.16
C GLY A 195 14.32 2.25 -11.85
N LEU A 196 14.83 3.18 -11.04
CA LEU A 196 14.16 4.40 -10.63
C LEU A 196 14.91 5.60 -11.20
N GLU A 197 14.21 6.49 -11.90
CA GLU A 197 14.72 7.72 -12.48
C GLU A 197 14.13 8.94 -11.77
N GLU A 198 14.99 9.87 -11.39
CA GLU A 198 14.62 11.27 -11.14
C GLU A 198 15.11 12.13 -12.31
N PHE A 199 14.18 12.70 -13.07
CA PHE A 199 14.47 13.60 -14.17
C PHE A 199 14.24 15.05 -13.75
N GLU A 200 15.27 15.87 -13.86
CA GLU A 200 15.27 17.29 -13.54
C GLU A 200 15.12 18.09 -14.84
N SER A 201 13.92 18.62 -15.10
CA SER A 201 13.58 19.14 -16.43
C SER A 201 14.24 20.46 -16.77
N ASP A 202 14.52 21.34 -15.80
CA ASP A 202 15.14 22.64 -16.10
C ASP A 202 16.57 22.48 -16.59
N ILE A 203 17.31 21.53 -16.02
CA ILE A 203 18.70 21.23 -16.42
C ILE A 203 18.82 20.09 -17.44
N GLY A 204 17.72 19.37 -17.69
CA GLY A 204 17.66 18.26 -18.64
C GLY A 204 18.54 17.06 -18.25
N LYS A 205 18.73 16.82 -16.95
CA LYS A 205 19.58 15.74 -16.43
C LYS A 205 18.74 14.71 -15.68
N ALA A 206 19.26 13.49 -15.59
CA ALA A 206 18.59 12.42 -14.86
C ALA A 206 19.54 11.74 -13.88
N THR A 207 18.98 11.29 -12.77
CA THR A 207 19.64 10.39 -11.81
C THR A 207 18.90 9.07 -11.83
N VAL A 208 19.61 7.98 -12.15
CA VAL A 208 19.02 6.63 -12.19
C VAL A 208 19.61 5.74 -11.12
N LEU A 209 18.74 5.07 -10.35
CA LEU A 209 19.07 4.09 -9.35
C LEU A 209 18.72 2.73 -9.93
N ASP A 210 19.71 1.86 -10.04
CA ASP A 210 19.52 0.48 -10.48
C ASP A 210 19.49 -0.44 -9.25
N ASP A 211 18.91 -1.62 -9.43
CA ASP A 211 18.79 -2.65 -8.39
C ASP A 211 18.08 -2.13 -7.12
N PHE A 212 17.08 -1.27 -7.33
CA PHE A 212 16.29 -0.67 -6.26
C PHE A 212 15.14 -1.59 -5.83
N VAL A 213 14.92 -1.72 -4.53
CA VAL A 213 13.81 -2.47 -3.95
C VAL A 213 12.93 -1.51 -3.16
N TRP A 214 11.69 -1.33 -3.61
CA TRP A 214 10.63 -0.73 -2.81
C TRP A 214 10.38 -1.64 -1.61
N GLY A 215 10.48 -1.08 -0.40
CA GLY A 215 10.34 -1.90 0.80
C GLY A 215 9.62 -1.24 1.96
N THR A 216 9.25 0.04 1.84
CA THR A 216 8.41 0.73 2.82
C THR A 216 7.26 1.43 2.11
N GLY A 217 6.10 1.46 2.76
CA GLY A 217 4.94 2.21 2.30
C GLY A 217 4.05 2.58 3.48
N LYS A 218 3.61 3.84 3.57
CA LYS A 218 2.70 4.28 4.62
C LYS A 218 1.43 4.87 4.03
N PHE A 219 0.28 4.25 4.30
CA PHE A 219 -1.02 4.87 4.09
C PHE A 219 -1.35 5.76 5.28
N SER A 220 -1.70 7.02 5.04
CA SER A 220 -2.10 7.95 6.10
C SER A 220 -3.43 8.62 5.75
N MET A 221 -4.27 8.82 6.76
CA MET A 221 -5.58 9.45 6.64
C MET A 221 -5.78 10.42 7.80
N ALA A 222 -6.22 11.64 7.46
CA ALA A 222 -6.61 12.67 8.41
C ALA A 222 -7.98 13.24 8.03
N PRO A 223 -8.81 13.67 9.01
CA PRO A 223 -10.08 14.32 8.74
C PRO A 223 -9.92 15.50 7.77
N ASN A 224 -10.85 15.63 6.82
CA ASN A 224 -10.83 16.64 5.76
C ASN A 224 -9.59 16.59 4.84
N GLY A 225 -8.86 15.47 4.83
CA GLY A 225 -7.67 15.26 4.02
C GLY A 225 -7.90 14.30 2.83
N ILE A 226 -6.83 14.12 2.07
CA ILE A 226 -6.69 13.11 1.03
C ILE A 226 -5.96 11.90 1.62
N ILE A 227 -6.25 10.70 1.13
CA ILE A 227 -5.50 9.51 1.49
C ILE A 227 -4.13 9.58 0.83
N THR A 228 -3.06 9.56 1.62
CA THR A 228 -1.68 9.54 1.11
C THR A 228 -1.11 8.13 1.13
N PHE A 229 -0.14 7.88 0.25
CA PHE A 229 0.72 6.72 0.29
C PHE A 229 2.17 7.18 0.12
N ASP A 230 3.01 6.97 1.13
CA ASP A 230 4.40 7.41 1.11
C ASP A 230 5.34 6.21 0.84
N PRO A 231 5.73 5.95 -0.43
CA PRO A 231 6.63 4.84 -0.76
C PRO A 231 8.10 5.16 -0.48
N GLY A 232 8.85 4.14 -0.09
CA GLY A 232 10.29 4.22 0.09
C GLY A 232 11.00 2.89 -0.12
N GLY A 233 12.32 2.95 -0.21
CA GLY A 233 13.12 1.77 -0.49
C GLY A 233 14.62 2.02 -0.47
N ILE A 234 15.34 0.92 -0.71
CA ILE A 234 16.81 0.86 -0.70
C ILE A 234 17.27 0.23 -2.01
N GLY A 235 18.33 0.79 -2.59
CA GLY A 235 19.06 0.16 -3.69
C GLY A 235 20.44 -0.31 -3.23
N THR A 236 21.09 -1.08 -4.09
CA THR A 236 22.44 -1.62 -3.84
C THR A 236 23.49 -0.53 -3.59
N GLY A 237 23.26 0.69 -4.08
CA GLY A 237 24.25 1.77 -4.20
C GLY A 237 24.59 2.11 -5.65
N LYS A 238 24.14 1.31 -6.61
CA LYS A 238 24.37 1.54 -8.04
C LYS A 238 23.52 2.71 -8.54
N ILE A 239 24.17 3.85 -8.73
CA ILE A 239 23.56 5.09 -9.18
C ILE A 239 24.29 5.64 -10.41
N ARG A 240 23.54 6.23 -11.35
CA ARG A 240 24.06 6.78 -12.61
C ARG A 240 23.50 8.19 -12.83
N PRO A 241 24.33 9.24 -12.80
CA PRO A 241 23.95 10.52 -13.37
C PRO A 241 24.00 10.43 -14.90
N LEU A 242 23.02 10.99 -15.58
CA LEU A 242 22.86 10.95 -17.03
C LEU A 242 22.59 12.34 -17.60
N ASP A 243 23.07 12.57 -18.82
CA ASP A 243 22.96 13.84 -19.51
C ASP A 243 21.60 14.11 -20.19
N ALA A 244 20.67 13.16 -20.07
CA ALA A 244 19.31 13.20 -20.59
C ALA A 244 18.41 12.21 -19.83
N ALA A 245 17.10 12.30 -20.03
CA ALA A 245 16.14 11.30 -19.54
C ALA A 245 16.48 9.89 -20.08
N TYR A 246 16.53 8.92 -19.18
CA TYR A 246 16.67 7.50 -19.45
C TYR A 246 15.34 6.87 -19.90
N PHE A 247 14.23 7.26 -19.26
CA PHE A 247 12.88 6.91 -19.67
C PHE A 247 12.30 8.05 -20.52
N THR A 248 12.25 7.83 -21.83
CA THR A 248 11.90 8.88 -22.80
C THR A 248 10.39 9.12 -22.93
N ASN A 249 9.56 8.15 -22.57
CA ASN A 249 8.10 8.28 -22.56
C ASN A 249 7.47 7.43 -21.44
N PRO A 250 7.67 7.79 -20.16
CA PRO A 250 7.02 7.10 -19.06
C PRO A 250 5.52 7.42 -19.05
N ALA A 251 4.70 6.40 -18.81
CA ALA A 251 3.25 6.54 -18.77
C ALA A 251 2.82 7.17 -17.44
N ALA A 252 2.03 8.24 -17.51
CA ALA A 252 1.33 8.78 -16.34
C ALA A 252 0.17 7.85 -15.96
N VAL A 253 -0.10 7.71 -14.67
CA VAL A 253 -1.29 7.00 -14.19
C VAL A 253 -2.43 8.00 -14.04
N PRO A 254 -3.47 7.95 -14.88
CA PRO A 254 -4.63 8.84 -14.72
C PRO A 254 -5.40 8.47 -13.45
N GLY A 255 -6.00 9.46 -12.80
CA GLY A 255 -6.86 9.23 -11.64
C GLY A 255 -7.07 10.48 -10.81
N THR A 256 -7.98 10.36 -9.87
CA THR A 256 -8.33 11.35 -8.85
C THR A 256 -7.94 10.79 -7.48
N PRO A 257 -7.25 11.57 -6.62
CA PRO A 257 -6.95 11.14 -5.27
C PRO A 257 -8.19 10.79 -4.47
N PHE A 258 -8.13 9.71 -3.68
CA PHE A 258 -9.23 9.34 -2.79
C PHE A 258 -9.32 10.33 -1.62
N ALA A 259 -10.52 10.84 -1.38
CA ALA A 259 -10.79 11.68 -0.22
C ALA A 259 -11.07 10.83 1.03
N VAL A 260 -10.62 11.29 2.20
CA VAL A 260 -10.87 10.58 3.48
C VAL A 260 -12.36 10.58 3.84
N VAL A 261 -13.12 11.60 3.42
CA VAL A 261 -14.55 11.73 3.71
C VAL A 261 -15.40 10.62 3.09
N ASP A 262 -14.95 10.05 1.98
CA ASP A 262 -15.63 8.96 1.28
C ASP A 262 -15.17 7.57 1.73
N ALA A 263 -14.25 7.50 2.71
CA ALA A 263 -13.72 6.24 3.21
C ALA A 263 -14.51 5.71 4.41
N THR A 264 -14.75 4.40 4.43
CA THR A 264 -15.39 3.68 5.54
C THR A 264 -14.42 2.71 6.19
N ILE A 265 -14.12 2.92 7.48
CA ILE A 265 -13.20 2.10 8.27
C ILE A 265 -13.99 1.25 9.27
N ARG A 266 -13.74 -0.06 9.28
CA ARG A 266 -14.32 -1.02 10.23
C ARG A 266 -13.26 -1.64 11.12
N LEU A 267 -13.50 -1.66 12.41
CA LEU A 267 -12.70 -2.37 13.40
C LEU A 267 -13.59 -3.38 14.14
N GLY A 268 -13.20 -4.66 14.13
CA GLY A 268 -13.94 -5.71 14.87
C GLY A 268 -15.38 -5.90 14.42
N GLY A 269 -15.65 -5.64 13.14
CA GLY A 269 -17.01 -5.77 12.56
C GLY A 269 -17.89 -4.53 12.71
N VAL A 270 -17.45 -3.47 13.37
CA VAL A 270 -18.22 -2.23 13.57
C VAL A 270 -17.61 -1.08 12.75
N ASP A 271 -18.44 -0.25 12.12
CA ASP A 271 -17.99 0.98 11.45
C ASP A 271 -17.54 2.03 12.48
N LEU A 272 -16.37 2.60 12.27
CA LEU A 272 -15.83 3.68 13.09
C LEU A 272 -16.14 5.04 12.45
N VAL A 273 -16.76 5.94 13.21
CA VAL A 273 -17.09 7.32 12.79
C VAL A 273 -16.25 8.37 13.53
N GLU A 274 -15.49 7.94 14.55
CA GLU A 274 -14.85 8.81 15.56
C GLU A 274 -13.33 8.99 15.34
N LEU A 275 -12.81 8.58 14.18
CA LEU A 275 -11.38 8.59 13.89
C LEU A 275 -10.88 10.01 13.58
N THR A 276 -9.79 10.39 14.24
CA THR A 276 -9.11 11.68 14.03
C THR A 276 -7.76 11.53 13.32
N SER A 277 -7.20 10.32 13.29
CA SER A 277 -6.04 9.98 12.46
C SER A 277 -5.98 8.47 12.26
N PHE A 278 -5.43 8.06 11.14
CA PHE A 278 -5.24 6.65 10.83
C PHE A 278 -4.01 6.44 9.97
N ASP A 279 -3.17 5.48 10.33
CA ASP A 279 -1.95 5.12 9.63
C ASP A 279 -1.81 3.59 9.48
N VAL A 280 -1.49 3.11 8.28
CA VAL A 280 -0.95 1.76 8.03
C VAL A 280 0.44 1.86 7.47
N SER A 281 1.42 1.25 8.13
CA SER A 281 2.78 1.11 7.62
C SER A 281 3.05 -0.33 7.20
N LEU A 282 3.63 -0.48 6.00
CA LEU A 282 4.16 -1.71 5.45
C LEU A 282 5.68 -1.60 5.39
N ASP A 283 6.40 -2.56 5.95
CA ASP A 283 7.86 -2.57 5.96
C ASP A 283 8.43 -3.99 5.79
N ILE A 284 9.24 -4.22 4.75
CA ILE A 284 10.00 -5.47 4.55
C ILE A 284 11.47 -5.32 4.94
N GLN A 285 11.83 -4.26 5.66
CA GLN A 285 13.15 -3.97 6.20
C GLN A 285 14.28 -4.18 5.18
N PRO A 286 14.22 -3.54 3.99
CA PRO A 286 15.23 -3.73 2.96
C PRO A 286 16.59 -3.21 3.44
N THR A 287 17.65 -4.00 3.23
CA THR A 287 19.00 -3.64 3.66
C THR A 287 20.05 -4.03 2.63
N ALA A 288 20.95 -3.09 2.33
CA ALA A 288 22.12 -3.30 1.49
C ALA A 288 23.37 -3.40 2.38
N PRO A 289 23.92 -4.61 2.63
CA PRO A 289 25.08 -4.78 3.49
C PRO A 289 26.35 -4.18 2.89
N ASP A 290 27.26 -3.76 3.76
CA ASP A 290 28.57 -3.30 3.34
C ASP A 290 29.47 -4.51 3.03
N THR A 291 29.91 -4.62 1.78
CA THR A 291 30.80 -5.70 1.34
C THR A 291 32.11 -5.16 0.80
N PHE A 292 33.19 -5.89 1.04
CA PHE A 292 34.52 -5.65 0.46
C PHE A 292 34.94 -6.89 -0.37
N GLY A 293 35.78 -6.71 -1.39
CA GLY A 293 36.29 -7.83 -2.18
C GLY A 293 36.54 -7.54 -3.66
N SER A 294 35.97 -6.46 -4.21
CA SER A 294 36.25 -6.01 -5.58
C SER A 294 36.59 -4.52 -5.57
N GLY A 295 37.77 -4.15 -6.08
CA GLY A 295 38.17 -2.74 -6.17
C GLY A 295 37.32 -1.89 -7.13
N ASN A 296 36.60 -2.55 -8.05
CA ASN A 296 35.77 -1.90 -9.07
C ASN A 296 34.31 -1.76 -8.65
N ILE A 297 33.82 -2.61 -7.75
CA ILE A 297 32.44 -2.58 -7.27
C ILE A 297 32.43 -1.95 -5.88
N LYS A 298 31.80 -0.79 -5.78
CA LYS A 298 31.75 0.01 -4.56
C LYS A 298 30.38 -0.02 -3.89
N TYR A 299 29.49 -0.92 -4.29
CA TYR A 299 28.11 -1.03 -3.82
C TYR A 299 27.83 -2.46 -3.36
N SER A 300 26.74 -2.65 -2.62
CA SER A 300 26.33 -3.97 -2.14
C SER A 300 26.04 -4.92 -3.31
N PRO A 301 26.36 -6.22 -3.22
CA PRO A 301 25.97 -7.20 -4.24
C PRO A 301 24.45 -7.33 -4.37
N ASP A 302 23.71 -7.07 -3.29
CA ASP A 302 22.26 -7.27 -3.26
C ASP A 302 21.54 -6.44 -2.16
N VAL A 303 20.21 -6.40 -2.19
CA VAL A 303 19.32 -5.77 -1.19
C VAL A 303 18.45 -6.82 -0.47
N PHE A 304 18.85 -7.26 0.72
CA PHE A 304 18.12 -8.28 1.46
C PHE A 304 16.85 -7.71 2.08
N THR A 305 15.79 -8.53 2.14
CA THR A 305 14.49 -8.12 2.71
C THR A 305 14.10 -9.07 3.83
N GLY A 306 13.52 -8.53 4.90
CA GLY A 306 12.96 -9.27 6.03
C GLY A 306 11.51 -9.72 5.81
N PRO A 307 10.84 -10.21 6.86
CA PRO A 307 9.39 -10.45 6.84
C PRO A 307 8.63 -9.12 6.66
N LEU A 308 7.43 -9.19 6.09
CA LEU A 308 6.55 -8.02 5.99
C LEU A 308 5.98 -7.73 7.39
N ARG A 309 6.25 -6.51 7.85
CA ARG A 309 5.74 -5.93 9.08
C ARG A 309 4.59 -4.98 8.75
N VAL A 310 3.47 -5.14 9.45
CA VAL A 310 2.28 -4.30 9.25
C VAL A 310 1.94 -3.58 10.55
N GLY A 311 2.40 -2.34 10.67
CA GLY A 311 2.08 -1.48 11.81
C GLY A 311 0.80 -0.69 11.56
N LEU A 312 -0.04 -0.53 12.58
CA LEU A 312 -1.25 0.31 12.51
C LEU A 312 -1.28 1.28 13.69
N ASN A 313 -1.63 2.53 13.42
CA ASN A 313 -1.89 3.52 14.47
C ASN A 313 -3.21 4.22 14.19
N LEU A 314 -4.11 4.22 15.17
CA LEU A 314 -5.43 4.83 15.07
C LEU A 314 -5.64 5.76 16.25
N THR A 315 -6.04 7.01 15.99
CA THR A 315 -6.50 7.91 17.05
C THR A 315 -7.98 8.16 16.87
N MET A 316 -8.75 7.99 17.94
CA MET A 316 -10.20 8.20 17.95
C MET A 316 -10.65 8.97 19.18
N LEU A 317 -11.83 9.59 19.11
CA LEU A 317 -12.50 10.11 20.29
C LEU A 317 -12.80 8.96 21.26
N ARG A 318 -12.56 9.19 22.55
CA ARG A 318 -12.77 8.19 23.59
C ARG A 318 -14.19 8.30 24.13
N LYS A 319 -14.99 7.25 23.95
CA LYS A 319 -16.37 7.16 24.44
C LYS A 319 -16.58 6.16 25.59
N ASP A 320 -15.76 5.11 25.66
CA ASP A 320 -15.89 4.05 26.65
C ASP A 320 -14.52 3.46 27.05
N LEU A 321 -14.53 2.38 27.85
CA LEU A 321 -13.35 1.64 28.27
C LEU A 321 -13.22 0.27 27.58
N GLN A 322 -14.04 -0.01 26.56
CA GLN A 322 -14.12 -1.35 25.97
C GLN A 322 -12.78 -1.72 25.33
N LEU A 323 -12.20 -0.83 24.52
CA LEU A 323 -10.90 -1.06 23.87
C LEU A 323 -9.76 -1.30 24.88
N LEU A 324 -9.84 -0.70 26.07
CA LEU A 324 -8.89 -0.98 27.15
C LEU A 324 -9.11 -2.39 27.72
N ALA A 325 -10.36 -2.78 27.97
CA ALA A 325 -10.68 -4.13 28.44
C ALA A 325 -10.28 -5.20 27.40
N ASP A 326 -10.47 -4.90 26.12
CA ASP A 326 -10.11 -5.79 25.02
C ASP A 326 -8.60 -5.93 24.86
N PHE A 327 -7.85 -4.84 25.09
CA PHE A 327 -6.38 -4.88 25.14
C PHE A 327 -5.89 -5.78 26.27
N VAL A 328 -6.45 -5.63 27.47
CA VAL A 328 -6.12 -6.49 28.63
C VAL A 328 -6.49 -7.96 28.36
N SER A 329 -7.55 -8.20 27.59
CA SER A 329 -8.04 -9.55 27.27
C SER A 329 -7.44 -10.14 25.99
N GLU A 330 -6.52 -9.42 25.32
CA GLU A 330 -5.94 -9.80 24.02
C GLU A 330 -6.99 -10.20 22.98
N THR A 331 -8.08 -9.44 22.91
CA THR A 331 -9.19 -9.74 21.98
C THR A 331 -8.72 -9.60 20.54
N GLN A 332 -9.09 -10.57 19.70
CA GLN A 332 -8.77 -10.57 18.28
C GLN A 332 -9.65 -9.60 17.51
N TYR A 333 -9.02 -8.83 16.65
CA TYR A 333 -9.63 -7.81 15.82
C TYR A 333 -9.26 -8.00 14.34
N SER A 334 -10.11 -7.42 13.49
CA SER A 334 -9.85 -7.23 12.07
C SER A 334 -10.11 -5.79 11.69
N LEU A 335 -9.33 -5.27 10.74
CA LEU A 335 -9.49 -3.93 10.19
C LEU A 335 -9.83 -4.04 8.71
N ASN A 336 -10.84 -3.28 8.26
CA ASN A 336 -11.12 -3.12 6.85
C ASN A 336 -11.42 -1.67 6.51
N ILE A 337 -10.71 -1.15 5.52
CA ILE A 337 -10.83 0.19 4.98
C ILE A 337 -11.35 0.06 3.55
N LEU A 338 -12.41 0.80 3.23
CA LEU A 338 -12.88 0.98 1.85
C LEU A 338 -12.87 2.46 1.54
N ALA A 339 -12.02 2.87 0.62
CA ALA A 339 -12.09 4.19 0.01
C ALA A 339 -12.79 4.06 -1.35
N VAL A 340 -13.75 4.93 -1.64
CA VAL A 340 -14.46 4.96 -2.92
C VAL A 340 -14.34 6.32 -3.57
N ASP A 341 -14.45 6.36 -4.90
CA ASP A 341 -14.57 7.63 -5.61
C ASP A 341 -16.01 8.17 -5.53
N ASN A 342 -16.15 9.49 -5.58
CA ASN A 342 -17.43 10.17 -5.52
C ASN A 342 -18.09 10.21 -6.90
N MET A 343 -18.58 9.05 -7.33
CA MET A 343 -19.27 8.84 -8.60
C MET A 343 -20.55 8.02 -8.43
N SER A 344 -21.36 7.94 -9.49
CA SER A 344 -22.50 7.02 -9.54
C SER A 344 -22.02 5.57 -9.55
N GLU A 345 -22.84 4.64 -9.04
CA GLU A 345 -22.54 3.22 -9.15
C GLU A 345 -22.38 2.80 -10.62
N PRO A 346 -21.41 1.92 -10.94
CA PRO A 346 -20.45 1.31 -10.03
C PRO A 346 -19.31 2.26 -9.62
N LYS A 347 -19.06 2.40 -8.32
CA LYS A 347 -17.95 3.24 -7.83
C LYS A 347 -16.59 2.57 -7.96
N ASP A 348 -15.57 3.33 -8.38
CA ASP A 348 -14.18 2.92 -8.24
C ASP A 348 -13.77 2.91 -6.77
N PHE A 349 -12.87 2.00 -6.38
CA PHE A 349 -12.54 1.79 -4.98
C PHE A 349 -11.14 1.25 -4.75
N MET A 350 -10.65 1.46 -3.53
CA MET A 350 -9.53 0.77 -2.93
C MET A 350 -9.99 0.14 -1.62
N SER A 351 -9.67 -1.15 -1.42
CA SER A 351 -9.95 -1.86 -0.17
C SER A 351 -8.65 -2.38 0.45
N ILE A 352 -8.46 -2.11 1.74
CA ILE A 352 -7.34 -2.65 2.52
C ILE A 352 -7.94 -3.45 3.67
N THR A 353 -7.52 -4.71 3.79
CA THR A 353 -7.94 -5.61 4.88
C THR A 353 -6.72 -6.10 5.63
N VAL A 354 -6.71 -5.88 6.95
CA VAL A 354 -5.73 -6.47 7.87
C VAL A 354 -6.48 -7.45 8.78
N PRO A 355 -6.36 -8.76 8.53
CA PRO A 355 -7.02 -9.77 9.34
C PRO A 355 -6.22 -10.08 10.61
N ASN A 356 -6.93 -10.46 11.66
CA ASN A 356 -6.39 -11.12 12.86
C ASN A 356 -5.19 -10.41 13.51
N PHE A 357 -5.44 -9.36 14.26
CA PHE A 357 -4.46 -8.73 15.15
C PHE A 357 -5.04 -8.51 16.54
N THR A 358 -4.17 -8.32 17.53
CA THR A 358 -4.53 -7.84 18.86
C THR A 358 -4.02 -6.41 19.04
N LEU A 359 -4.58 -5.69 20.00
CA LEU A 359 -4.12 -4.33 20.30
C LEU A 359 -2.75 -4.41 21.00
N GLY A 360 -1.82 -3.53 20.65
CA GLY A 360 -0.51 -3.41 21.31
C GLY A 360 -0.42 -2.30 22.36
N GLY A 361 -1.39 -1.40 22.35
CA GLY A 361 -1.48 -0.29 23.30
C GLY A 361 -2.77 0.50 23.10
N VAL A 362 -3.31 1.04 24.19
CA VAL A 362 -4.51 1.88 24.22
C VAL A 362 -4.27 3.04 25.19
N ASP A 363 -3.76 4.14 24.66
CA ASP A 363 -3.33 5.28 25.47
C ASP A 363 -4.37 6.41 25.45
N PRO A 364 -4.94 6.80 26.60
CA PRO A 364 -5.74 8.02 26.69
C PRO A 364 -4.89 9.26 26.47
N SER A 365 -5.46 10.26 25.80
CA SER A 365 -4.97 11.63 25.84
C SER A 365 -4.84 12.16 27.27
N ALA A 366 -3.80 13.00 27.49
CA ALA A 366 -3.59 13.68 28.75
C ALA A 366 -4.77 14.58 29.13
N LEU A 367 -5.00 14.75 30.45
CA LEU A 367 -5.94 15.74 30.95
C LEU A 367 -5.38 17.14 30.67
N SER A 368 -6.21 18.03 30.13
CA SER A 368 -5.83 19.39 29.76
C SER A 368 -6.86 20.41 30.27
N LYS A 369 -6.41 21.63 30.55
CA LYS A 369 -7.30 22.77 30.80
C LYS A 369 -7.90 23.34 29.50
N GLN A 370 -7.35 22.93 28.34
CA GLN A 370 -7.86 23.29 27.02
C GLN A 370 -9.16 22.53 26.75
N GLY A 371 -10.17 23.21 26.19
CA GLY A 371 -11.42 22.56 25.78
C GLY A 371 -11.21 21.58 24.61
N GLY A 372 -12.03 20.52 24.55
CA GLY A 372 -11.97 19.52 23.49
C GLY A 372 -12.47 18.14 23.93
N GLY A 373 -12.74 17.27 22.96
CA GLY A 373 -13.02 15.86 23.23
C GLY A 373 -11.74 15.11 23.62
N ARG A 374 -11.83 14.19 24.58
CA ARG A 374 -10.70 13.30 24.88
C ARG A 374 -10.52 12.31 23.75
N THR A 375 -9.29 12.09 23.32
CA THR A 375 -8.94 11.02 22.38
C THR A 375 -8.30 9.84 23.10
N GLN A 376 -8.24 8.71 22.41
CA GLN A 376 -7.38 7.59 22.73
C GLN A 376 -6.66 7.13 21.46
N THR A 377 -5.40 6.74 21.62
CA THR A 377 -4.57 6.21 20.53
C THR A 377 -4.41 4.71 20.72
N ILE A 378 -4.73 3.97 19.67
CA ILE A 378 -4.55 2.53 19.57
C ILE A 378 -3.33 2.30 18.70
N THR A 379 -2.39 1.51 19.20
CA THR A 379 -1.22 1.05 18.46
C THR A 379 -1.31 -0.44 18.28
N ILE A 380 -1.06 -0.94 17.08
CA ILE A 380 -0.99 -2.37 16.79
C ILE A 380 0.45 -2.65 16.34
N PRO A 381 1.15 -3.57 17.01
CA PRO A 381 2.55 -3.82 16.74
C PRO A 381 2.70 -4.55 15.39
N PRO A 382 3.84 -4.34 14.70
CA PRO A 382 4.13 -4.90 13.39
C PRO A 382 4.35 -6.41 13.35
#